data_AF-A0A9J6DKW0-F1
#
_entry.id   AF-A0A9J6DKW0-F1
#
_cell.length_a   1.000
_cell.length_b   1.000
_cell.length_c   1.000
_cell.angle_alpha   90.00
_cell.angle_beta   90.00
_cell.angle_gamma   90.00
#
_symmetry.space_group_name_H-M   'P 1'
#
loop_
_entity.id
_entity.type
_entity.pdbx_description
1 polymer ?
#
loop_
_entity_poly.entity_id
_entity_poly.type
_entity_poly.pdbx_seq_one_letter_code
_entity_poly.pdbx_strand_id
1 'polypeptide(L)'
;MSQDYPVNLYLRERWFDPRLSLLRQGVNETFVINGGDIAGQLWKPDLIFVNVKAARVQEITVPTCLVRIFPDGHILYSVRLDLRLSCTLDFQLYPFDTQKCHIIMRPYAYTENEITLIWKEDNPATLTHPLTLSEFMLVDSYNTTFIQQLPTG
;
A
#
# COMPACT_ATOMS: atom_id res chain seq x y z
N MET A 1 3.22 1.69 27.47
CA MET A 1 3.47 0.77 26.35
C MET A 1 2.63 1.25 25.18
N SER A 2 3.22 1.49 24.00
CA SER A 2 2.43 1.89 22.83
C SER A 2 1.83 0.64 22.19
N GLN A 3 0.51 0.61 22.03
CA GLN A 3 -0.21 -0.41 21.26
C GLN A 3 -0.03 -0.13 19.76
N ASP A 4 1.13 -0.50 19.24
CA ASP A 4 1.47 -0.39 17.82
C ASP A 4 2.50 -1.41 17.39
N TYR A 5 2.57 -1.63 16.08
CA TYR A 5 3.50 -2.57 15.46
C TYR A 5 4.15 -1.93 14.23
N PRO A 6 5.48 -2.07 14.07
CA PRO A 6 6.18 -1.60 12.89
C PRO A 6 6.00 -2.57 11.72
N VAL A 7 5.90 -2.04 10.51
CA VAL A 7 5.80 -2.81 9.26
C VAL A 7 6.68 -2.16 8.20
N ASN A 8 7.57 -2.93 7.58
CA ASN A 8 8.24 -2.55 6.34
C ASN A 8 7.54 -3.29 5.18
N LEU A 9 7.03 -2.56 4.20
CA LEU A 9 6.32 -3.15 3.07
C LEU A 9 6.64 -2.44 1.75
N TYR A 10 6.37 -3.15 0.65
CA TYR A 10 6.28 -2.55 -0.68
C TYR A 10 4.81 -2.39 -1.04
N LEU A 11 4.34 -1.15 -1.12
CA LEU A 11 3.02 -0.83 -1.66
C LEU A 11 3.13 -0.81 -3.19
N ARG A 12 2.25 -1.56 -3.86
CA ARG A 12 2.16 -1.59 -5.32
C ARG A 12 0.75 -1.24 -5.76
N GLU A 13 0.64 -0.19 -6.54
CA GLU A 13 -0.62 0.31 -7.07
C GLU A 13 -0.61 0.20 -8.58
N ARG A 14 -1.71 -0.30 -9.16
CA ARG A 14 -1.89 -0.36 -10.60
C ARG A 14 -3.19 0.32 -10.97
N TRP A 15 -3.12 1.23 -11.92
CA TRP A 15 -4.29 1.89 -12.50
C TRP A 15 -4.12 2.05 -14.01
N PHE A 16 -5.17 2.54 -14.66
CA PHE A 16 -5.19 2.85 -16.07
C PHE A 16 -5.35 4.36 -16.26
N ASP A 17 -4.47 4.98 -17.04
CA ASP A 17 -4.57 6.39 -17.42
C ASP A 17 -4.50 6.52 -18.96
N PRO A 18 -5.63 6.80 -19.64
CA PRO A 18 -5.66 6.88 -21.10
C PRO A 18 -4.83 8.03 -21.66
N ARG A 19 -4.49 9.06 -20.86
CA ARG A 19 -3.64 10.19 -21.28
C ARG A 19 -2.20 9.75 -21.51
N LEU A 20 -1.78 8.65 -20.89
CA LEU A 20 -0.44 8.08 -20.98
C LEU A 20 -0.38 6.82 -21.84
N SER A 21 -1.37 6.63 -22.72
CA SER A 21 -1.36 5.56 -23.74
C SER A 21 -0.37 5.90 -24.86
N LEU A 22 0.78 5.22 -24.85
CA LEU A 22 1.92 5.46 -25.73
C LEU A 22 1.72 4.83 -27.13
N LEU A 23 0.83 3.83 -27.23
CA LEU A 23 0.45 3.24 -28.50
C LEU A 23 -0.13 4.28 -29.47
N ARG A 24 -0.84 5.30 -28.97
CA ARG A 24 -1.35 6.42 -29.79
C ARG A 24 -0.24 7.27 -30.39
N GLN A 25 0.95 7.21 -29.81
CA GLN A 25 2.15 7.93 -30.25
C GLN A 25 3.08 7.02 -31.09
N GLY A 26 2.67 5.78 -31.37
CA GLY A 26 3.47 4.81 -32.11
C GLY A 26 4.60 4.16 -31.28
N VAL A 27 4.58 4.31 -29.96
CA VAL A 27 5.60 3.76 -29.06
C VAL A 27 5.07 2.49 -28.41
N ASN A 28 5.76 1.37 -28.61
CA ASN A 28 5.42 0.05 -28.06
C ASN A 28 6.44 -0.41 -27.01
N GLU A 29 6.93 0.53 -26.20
CA GLU A 29 7.93 0.28 -25.16
C GLU A 29 7.39 0.71 -23.80
N THR A 30 7.80 0.00 -22.75
CA THR A 30 7.46 0.35 -21.36
C THR A 30 8.50 1.33 -20.84
N PHE A 31 8.06 2.48 -20.36
CA PHE A 31 8.96 3.45 -19.72
C PHE A 31 9.09 3.13 -18.24
N VAL A 32 10.34 3.13 -17.76
CA VAL A 32 10.69 2.95 -16.36
C VAL A 32 11.26 4.25 -15.83
N ILE A 33 10.59 4.81 -14.83
CA ILE A 33 10.99 6.05 -14.17
C ILE A 33 11.39 5.69 -12.75
N ASN A 34 12.66 5.96 -12.44
CA ASN A 34 13.23 5.77 -11.11
C ASN A 34 13.39 7.13 -10.43
N GLY A 35 13.10 7.20 -9.13
CA GLY A 35 13.27 8.43 -8.34
C GLY A 35 12.05 9.35 -8.33
N GLY A 36 12.06 10.31 -7.41
CA GLY A 36 10.89 11.11 -7.04
C GLY A 36 10.47 12.18 -8.04
N ASP A 37 11.37 12.71 -8.87
CA ASP A 37 11.14 13.99 -9.56
C ASP A 37 10.03 13.94 -10.61
N ILE A 38 10.00 12.89 -11.45
CA ILE A 38 8.94 12.70 -12.45
C ILE A 38 7.75 11.97 -11.82
N ALA A 39 7.99 11.05 -10.86
CA ALA A 39 6.93 10.38 -10.11
C ALA A 39 6.05 11.37 -9.31
N GLY A 40 6.62 12.51 -8.90
CA GLY A 40 5.92 13.60 -8.23
C GLY A 40 5.00 14.43 -9.15
N GLN A 41 5.26 14.43 -10.46
CA GLN A 41 4.46 15.15 -11.45
C GLN A 41 3.32 14.30 -12.02
N LEU A 42 3.38 12.99 -11.81
CA LEU A 42 2.36 12.05 -12.24
C LEU A 42 1.17 12.07 -11.26
N TRP A 43 -0.04 12.11 -11.81
CA TRP A 43 -1.24 11.84 -11.01
C TRP A 43 -1.22 10.39 -10.51
N LYS A 44 -1.43 10.21 -9.21
CA LYS A 44 -1.55 8.92 -8.53
C LYS A 44 -2.71 8.99 -7.53
N PRO A 45 -3.38 7.87 -7.24
CA PRO A 45 -4.40 7.84 -6.20
C PRO A 45 -3.80 8.27 -4.85
N ASP A 46 -4.59 8.98 -4.05
CA ASP A 46 -4.19 9.48 -2.74
C ASP A 46 -4.50 8.48 -1.63
N LEU A 47 -3.76 7.37 -1.62
CA LEU A 47 -3.95 6.33 -0.61
C LEU A 47 -3.42 6.75 0.76
N ILE A 48 -4.23 6.55 1.81
CA ILE A 48 -3.81 6.73 3.20
C ILE A 48 -3.97 5.45 4.01
N PHE A 49 -3.09 5.29 5.00
CA PHE A 49 -3.21 4.26 6.03
C PHE A 49 -3.99 4.84 7.23
N VAL A 50 -5.20 4.36 7.48
CA VAL A 50 -6.12 4.96 8.46
C VAL A 50 -5.59 4.82 9.88
N ASN A 51 -5.02 3.67 10.20
CA ASN A 51 -4.51 3.35 11.53
C ASN A 51 -3.02 3.64 11.69
N VAL A 52 -2.47 4.56 10.89
CA VAL A 52 -1.06 4.93 10.96
C VAL A 52 -0.78 5.93 12.07
N LYS A 53 0.27 5.68 12.85
CA LYS A 53 0.82 6.61 13.84
C LYS A 53 2.05 7.34 13.33
N ALA A 54 2.86 6.66 12.52
CA ALA A 54 4.01 7.24 11.84
C ALA A 54 4.23 6.51 10.52
N ALA A 55 4.62 7.25 9.48
CA ALA A 55 4.96 6.72 8.17
C ALA A 55 6.21 7.41 7.65
N ARG A 56 7.05 6.65 6.96
CA ARG A 56 8.22 7.15 6.26
C ARG A 56 8.36 6.43 4.92
N VAL A 57 8.54 7.20 3.85
CA VAL A 57 9.03 6.65 2.58
C VAL A 57 10.50 6.33 2.74
N GLN A 58 10.93 5.15 2.31
CA GLN A 58 12.32 4.76 2.47
C GLN A 58 13.22 5.47 1.47
N GLU A 59 14.20 6.23 1.98
CA GLU A 59 15.17 7.00 1.20
C GLU A 59 16.57 6.71 1.76
N ILE A 60 17.39 5.99 0.99
CA ILE A 60 18.80 5.71 1.35
C ILE A 60 19.72 6.66 0.58
N THR A 61 19.58 6.68 -0.75
CA THR A 61 20.27 7.63 -1.65
C THR A 61 19.27 8.44 -2.49
N VAL A 62 18.15 7.81 -2.88
CA VAL A 62 16.98 8.41 -3.51
C VAL A 62 15.71 7.81 -2.89
N PRO A 63 14.55 8.47 -2.98
CA PRO A 63 13.29 7.86 -2.59
C PRO A 63 13.08 6.56 -3.35
N THR A 64 12.77 5.48 -2.62
CA THR A 64 12.56 4.13 -3.19
C THR A 64 11.18 4.07 -3.84
N CYS A 65 11.03 4.79 -4.95
CA CYS A 65 9.84 4.87 -5.78
C CYS A 65 10.18 4.42 -7.20
N LEU A 66 9.29 3.59 -7.76
CA LEU A 66 9.35 3.09 -9.13
C LEU A 66 8.01 3.39 -9.80
N VAL A 67 8.05 3.98 -10.98
CA VAL A 67 6.88 4.09 -11.87
C VAL A 67 7.20 3.34 -13.16
N ARG A 68 6.29 2.46 -13.59
CA ARG A 68 6.31 1.85 -14.92
C ARG A 68 5.07 2.25 -15.69
N ILE A 69 5.25 2.82 -16.86
CA ILE A 69 4.17 3.20 -17.79
C ILE A 69 4.19 2.19 -18.94
N PHE A 70 3.14 1.38 -19.03
CA PHE A 70 2.97 0.39 -20.08
C PHE A 70 2.43 1.04 -21.36
N PRO A 71 2.71 0.48 -22.55
CA PRO A 71 2.28 1.07 -23.83
C PRO A 71 0.77 1.31 -23.93
N ASP A 72 -0.01 0.43 -23.32
CA ASP A 72 -1.46 0.46 -23.34
C ASP A 72 -2.06 1.57 -22.45
N GLY A 73 -1.27 2.21 -21.58
CA GLY A 73 -1.72 3.24 -20.63
C GLY A 73 -1.94 2.72 -19.22
N HIS A 74 -1.65 1.44 -18.94
CA HIS A 74 -1.54 0.98 -17.56
C HIS A 74 -0.30 1.56 -16.89
N ILE A 75 -0.42 1.84 -15.61
CA ILE A 75 0.67 2.37 -14.80
C ILE A 75 0.83 1.48 -13.57
N LEU A 76 2.08 1.14 -13.24
CA LEU A 76 2.44 0.50 -11.99
C LEU A 76 3.30 1.47 -11.18
N TYR A 77 2.82 1.84 -10.01
CA TYR A 77 3.60 2.53 -8.98
C TYR A 77 4.01 1.53 -7.91
N SER A 78 5.26 1.61 -7.46
CA SER A 78 5.77 0.82 -6.35
C SER A 78 6.60 1.70 -5.43
N VAL A 79 6.29 1.67 -4.14
CA VAL A 79 7.01 2.42 -3.12
C VAL A 79 7.30 1.55 -1.91
N ARG A 80 8.49 1.71 -1.31
CA ARG A 80 8.85 1.07 -0.04
C ARG A 80 8.51 1.99 1.13
N LEU A 81 7.72 1.47 2.06
CA LEU A 81 7.21 2.22 3.21
C LEU A 81 7.65 1.57 4.52
N ASP A 82 8.07 2.42 5.46
CA ASP A 82 8.22 2.11 6.88
C ASP A 82 7.03 2.69 7.63
N LEU A 83 6.17 1.82 8.14
CA LEU A 83 4.92 2.19 8.81
C LEU A 83 4.97 1.78 10.28
N ARG A 84 4.34 2.58 11.13
CA ARG A 84 4.01 2.23 12.51
C ARG A 84 2.50 2.32 12.65
N LEU A 85 1.86 1.18 12.78
CA LEU A 85 0.40 1.05 12.74
C LEU A 85 -0.15 0.77 14.13
N SER A 86 -1.27 1.38 14.48
CA SER A 86 -1.98 1.10 15.73
C SER A 86 -2.68 -0.25 15.64
N CYS A 87 -2.54 -1.05 16.70
CA CYS A 87 -3.24 -2.32 16.85
C CYS A 87 -3.76 -2.42 18.28
N THR A 88 -5.07 -2.55 18.45
CA THR A 88 -5.68 -2.77 19.77
C THR A 88 -5.48 -4.21 20.16
N LEU A 89 -4.71 -4.44 21.23
CA LEU A 89 -4.37 -5.78 21.73
C LEU A 89 -5.38 -6.23 22.79
N ASP A 90 -5.71 -7.53 22.77
CA ASP A 90 -6.56 -8.17 23.76
C ASP A 90 -5.76 -9.15 24.64
N PHE A 91 -5.55 -8.78 25.90
CA PHE A 91 -4.68 -9.52 26.82
C PHE A 91 -5.43 -10.48 27.76
N GLN A 92 -6.69 -10.80 27.49
CA GLN A 92 -7.48 -11.69 28.36
C GLN A 92 -6.83 -13.06 28.59
N LEU A 93 -6.07 -13.56 27.62
CA LEU A 93 -5.43 -14.88 27.66
C LEU A 93 -3.91 -14.81 27.77
N TYR A 94 -3.31 -13.68 28.12
CA TYR A 94 -1.86 -13.54 28.20
C TYR A 94 -1.23 -14.63 29.10
N PRO A 95 -0.13 -15.31 28.67
CA PRO A 95 0.65 -15.12 27.43
C PRO A 95 0.23 -16.06 26.27
N PHE A 96 -0.94 -16.68 26.33
CA PHE A 96 -1.49 -17.62 25.33
C PHE A 96 -2.58 -16.99 24.46
N ASP A 97 -2.49 -15.69 24.27
CA ASP A 97 -3.39 -14.86 23.49
C ASP A 97 -3.05 -14.89 21.98
N THR A 98 -4.05 -14.58 21.15
CA THR A 98 -3.86 -14.39 19.70
C THR A 98 -4.22 -12.96 19.35
N GLN A 99 -3.27 -12.24 18.77
CA GLN A 99 -3.44 -10.83 18.42
C GLN A 99 -3.77 -10.65 16.95
N LYS A 100 -4.83 -9.88 16.67
CA LYS A 100 -5.28 -9.57 15.31
C LYS A 100 -5.04 -8.10 15.00
N CYS A 101 -4.02 -7.84 14.19
CA CYS A 101 -3.64 -6.50 13.77
C CYS A 101 -3.99 -6.24 12.30
N HIS A 102 -4.45 -5.02 12.01
CA HIS A 102 -4.97 -4.64 10.70
C HIS A 102 -4.09 -3.60 10.02
N ILE A 103 -3.88 -3.74 8.71
CA ILE A 103 -3.40 -2.65 7.85
C ILE A 103 -4.61 -2.11 7.12
N ILE A 104 -5.03 -0.89 7.45
CA ILE A 104 -6.26 -0.30 6.89
C ILE A 104 -5.88 0.78 5.89
N MET A 105 -6.28 0.61 4.63
CA MET A 105 -6.01 1.55 3.54
C MET A 105 -7.31 2.10 2.98
N ARG A 106 -7.32 3.38 2.60
CA ARG A 106 -8.45 4.02 1.89
C ARG A 106 -8.00 5.19 1.02
N PRO A 107 -8.77 5.59 0.00
CA PRO A 107 -8.60 6.88 -0.66
C PRO A 107 -8.82 8.03 0.34
N TYR A 108 -8.11 9.14 0.17
CA TYR A 108 -8.22 10.27 1.09
C TYR A 108 -9.29 11.28 0.65
N ALA A 109 -9.21 11.80 -0.57
CA ALA A 109 -10.10 12.84 -1.08
C ALA A 109 -11.22 12.30 -1.97
N TYR A 110 -11.08 11.08 -2.49
CA TYR A 110 -12.02 10.51 -3.44
C TYR A 110 -13.08 9.62 -2.77
N THR A 111 -14.29 9.68 -3.33
CA THR A 111 -15.41 8.81 -2.96
C THR A 111 -15.30 7.45 -3.65
N GLU A 112 -16.10 6.48 -3.22
CA GLU A 112 -16.14 5.13 -3.81
C GLU A 112 -16.54 5.13 -5.29
N ASN A 113 -17.30 6.14 -5.72
CA ASN A 113 -17.71 6.34 -7.11
C ASN A 113 -16.59 6.89 -8.00
N GLU A 114 -15.54 7.44 -7.40
CA GLU A 114 -14.40 8.03 -8.11
C GLU A 114 -13.19 7.10 -8.10
N ILE A 115 -12.87 6.50 -6.94
CA ILE A 115 -11.78 5.55 -6.77
C ILE A 115 -12.26 4.35 -5.97
N THR A 116 -12.15 3.17 -6.57
CA THR A 116 -12.36 1.88 -5.89
C THR A 116 -11.03 1.15 -5.75
N LEU A 117 -10.70 0.74 -4.53
CA LEU A 117 -9.53 -0.10 -4.27
C LEU A 117 -9.88 -1.57 -4.44
N ILE A 118 -9.12 -2.28 -5.27
CA ILE A 118 -9.34 -3.69 -5.56
C ILE A 118 -8.03 -4.43 -5.35
N TRP A 119 -8.09 -5.50 -4.55
CA TRP A 119 -6.97 -6.42 -4.38
C TRP A 119 -6.67 -7.12 -5.70
N LYS A 120 -5.39 -7.27 -6.03
CA LYS A 120 -5.00 -8.11 -7.16
C LYS A 120 -5.49 -9.55 -6.93
N GLU A 121 -6.13 -10.15 -7.93
CA GLU A 121 -6.67 -11.51 -7.84
C GLU A 121 -5.61 -12.53 -7.40
N ASP A 122 -4.43 -12.48 -8.02
CA ASP A 122 -3.32 -13.38 -7.70
C ASP A 122 -2.32 -12.75 -6.72
N ASN A 123 -2.23 -13.35 -5.53
CA ASN A 123 -1.28 -13.00 -4.47
C ASN A 123 -1.31 -11.51 -4.08
N PRO A 124 -2.45 -11.00 -3.57
CA PRO A 124 -2.63 -9.58 -3.25
C PRO A 124 -1.69 -9.05 -2.16
N ALA A 125 -1.33 -9.91 -1.21
CA ALA A 125 -0.32 -9.63 -0.20
C ALA A 125 0.65 -10.81 -0.13
N THR A 126 1.94 -10.54 -0.27
CA THR A 126 2.98 -11.56 -0.22
C THR A 126 4.03 -11.20 0.81
N LEU A 127 4.49 -12.21 1.53
CA LEU A 127 5.64 -12.11 2.41
C LEU A 127 6.89 -12.40 1.59
N THR A 128 7.81 -11.45 1.51
CA THR A 128 9.07 -11.64 0.78
C THR A 128 9.97 -12.68 1.43
N HIS A 129 9.87 -12.82 2.75
CA HIS A 129 10.65 -13.74 3.56
C HIS A 129 9.78 -14.24 4.72
N PRO A 130 10.08 -15.42 5.29
CA PRO A 130 9.44 -15.86 6.53
C PRO A 130 9.65 -14.80 7.61
N LEU A 131 8.55 -14.34 8.23
CA LEU A 131 8.63 -13.36 9.31
C LEU A 131 9.11 -14.05 10.57
N THR A 132 10.28 -13.63 11.06
CA THR A 132 10.78 -13.99 12.39
C THR A 132 10.52 -12.84 13.35
N LEU A 133 9.62 -13.06 14.30
CA LEU A 133 9.30 -12.10 15.35
C LEU A 133 9.82 -12.66 16.69
N SER A 134 10.33 -11.80 17.57
CA SER A 134 10.95 -12.23 18.83
C SER A 134 9.95 -12.82 19.84
N GLU A 135 8.74 -12.26 19.88
CA GLU A 135 7.71 -12.59 20.88
C GLU A 135 6.45 -13.22 20.28
N PHE A 136 6.25 -13.10 18.97
CA PHE A 136 5.05 -13.54 18.27
C PHE A 136 5.40 -14.53 17.16
N MET A 137 4.41 -15.25 16.67
CA MET A 137 4.51 -15.99 15.41
C MET A 137 3.35 -15.59 14.52
N LEU A 138 3.61 -15.38 13.23
CA LEU A 138 2.53 -15.14 12.28
C LEU A 138 1.80 -16.47 12.04
N VAL A 139 0.53 -16.53 12.45
CA VAL A 139 -0.32 -17.72 12.27
C VAL A 139 -1.04 -17.68 10.91
N ASP A 140 -1.60 -16.52 10.55
CA ASP A 140 -2.38 -16.34 9.33
C ASP A 140 -2.34 -14.88 8.85
N SER A 141 -2.61 -14.68 7.55
CA SER A 141 -2.81 -13.38 6.93
C SER A 141 -3.86 -13.47 5.82
N TYR A 142 -4.88 -12.63 5.89
CA TYR A 142 -5.95 -12.57 4.90
C TYR A 142 -6.24 -11.13 4.50
N ASN A 143 -6.73 -10.97 3.28
CA ASN A 143 -7.12 -9.68 2.73
C ASN A 143 -8.63 -9.55 2.80
N THR A 144 -9.09 -8.35 3.14
CA THR A 144 -10.51 -8.05 3.21
C THR A 144 -10.78 -6.69 2.56
N THR A 145 -11.98 -6.52 2.03
CA THR A 145 -12.51 -5.24 1.58
C THR A 145 -13.72 -4.92 2.45
N PHE A 146 -13.83 -3.67 2.89
CA PHE A 146 -14.99 -3.21 3.63
C PHE A 146 -15.31 -1.77 3.26
N ILE A 147 -16.60 -1.45 3.26
CA ILE A 147 -17.11 -0.10 3.07
C ILE A 147 -17.19 0.53 4.45
N GLN A 148 -16.36 1.54 4.71
CA GLN A 148 -16.44 2.30 5.96
C GLN A 148 -17.35 3.51 5.73
N GLN A 149 -18.55 3.49 6.31
CA GLN A 149 -19.37 4.68 6.36
C GLN A 149 -18.70 5.71 7.29
N LEU A 150 -18.28 6.84 6.72
CA LEU A 150 -17.81 7.97 7.51
C LEU A 150 -18.98 8.50 8.34
N PRO A 151 -18.79 8.86 9.62
CA PRO A 151 -19.77 9.68 10.33
C PRO A 151 -19.94 10.96 9.52
N THR A 152 -21.14 11.18 8.99
CA THR A 152 -21.55 12.49 8.48
C THR A 152 -21.41 13.47 9.64
N GLY A 153 -20.44 14.38 9.55
CA GLY A 153 -20.33 15.51 10.46
C GLY A 153 -21.58 16.39 10.40
#